data_AF-A0A2N7B3I3-F1
#
_entry.id   AF-A0A2N7B3I3-F1
#
_cell.length_a   1.000
_cell.length_b   1.000
_cell.length_c   1.000
_cell.angle_alpha   90.00
_cell.angle_beta   90.00
_cell.angle_gamma   90.00
#
_symmetry.space_group_name_H-M   'P 1'
#
loop_
_entity.id
_entity.type
_entity.pdbx_description
1 polymer ?
#
loop_
_entity_poly.entity_id
_entity_poly.type
_entity_poly.pdbx_seq_one_letter_code
_entity_poly.pdbx_strand_id
1 'polypeptide(L)'
;MDVERPRFSWQMQTPTRGSSQTAYQLVVTDERGQPVWDSKKTKSSSSLAIPYAGKPLKARTRYRWQLQVWDQAHRAHRSESWFETGLMDTNPDGSAWNGAQWIGGADTSLVLYSSYLPVFKLSYSLQLEKSSTRASFVYGANDPRLMDPNKNLFKLANRKDESYLRLELDISPLSNNGTALLQVYRAGYHPSDHPEKPLKSFPIPLSLINEQNKYDKHRIYLHSNLGISHFYVDGEDRSHLMAEAGLNPLGNGGDFIAFPVLGEIGFSVPKGHTAFFSEVKISNYRSPSNVLFTEPLDQSPYQGIFSGI
;
A
#
# COMPACT_ATOMS: atom_id res chain seq x y z
N MET A 1 23.92 -10.94 11.32
CA MET A 1 22.97 -11.32 12.39
C MET A 1 22.99 -10.24 13.45
N ASP A 2 21.86 -9.63 13.80
CA ASP A 2 21.84 -8.44 14.67
C ASP A 2 21.19 -8.69 16.04
N VAL A 3 21.33 -9.92 16.54
CA VAL A 3 20.81 -10.32 17.85
C VAL A 3 21.95 -10.28 18.87
N GLU A 4 21.78 -9.53 19.96
CA GLU A 4 22.80 -9.39 21.02
C GLU A 4 23.15 -10.72 21.70
N ARG A 5 22.16 -11.61 21.82
CA ARG A 5 22.28 -12.93 22.46
C ARG A 5 21.85 -14.03 21.48
N PRO A 6 22.70 -14.39 20.50
CA PRO A 6 22.38 -15.47 19.59
C PRO A 6 22.17 -16.78 20.35
N ARG A 7 21.36 -17.67 19.77
CA ARG A 7 21.04 -18.96 20.38
C ARG A 7 21.67 -20.08 19.58
N PHE A 8 22.34 -20.99 20.29
CA PHE A 8 22.99 -22.16 19.71
C PHE A 8 22.09 -23.37 19.84
N SER A 9 21.96 -24.09 18.73
CA SER A 9 21.29 -25.38 18.69
C SER A 9 22.17 -26.37 17.94
N TRP A 10 22.14 -27.63 18.33
CA TRP A 10 22.85 -28.70 17.63
C TRP A 10 22.02 -29.98 17.58
N GLN A 11 22.30 -30.77 16.55
CA GLN A 11 21.71 -32.07 16.35
C GLN A 11 22.82 -33.12 16.38
N MET A 12 22.61 -34.19 17.15
CA MET A 12 23.49 -35.35 17.16
C MET A 12 22.94 -36.42 16.23
N GLN A 13 23.78 -36.94 15.34
CA GLN A 13 23.45 -38.07 14.49
C GLN A 13 24.12 -39.33 15.03
N THR A 14 23.34 -40.39 15.18
CA THR A 14 23.81 -41.67 15.74
C THR A 14 23.01 -42.83 15.17
N PRO A 15 23.66 -43.95 14.79
CA PRO A 15 22.95 -45.16 14.39
C PRO A 15 22.35 -45.91 15.58
N THR A 16 22.71 -45.56 16.82
CA THR A 16 22.32 -46.27 18.04
C THR A 16 21.08 -45.67 18.68
N ARG A 17 20.05 -46.49 18.88
CA ARG A 17 18.84 -46.10 19.63
C ARG A 17 19.17 -45.85 21.11
N GLY A 18 18.45 -44.91 21.73
CA GLY A 18 18.66 -44.57 23.15
C GLY A 18 19.91 -43.73 23.45
N SER A 19 20.55 -43.18 22.41
CA SER A 19 21.67 -42.25 22.60
C SER A 19 21.19 -40.91 23.15
N SER A 20 21.95 -40.33 24.08
CA SER A 20 21.67 -39.00 24.64
C SER A 20 22.95 -38.28 25.02
N GLN A 21 22.90 -36.95 25.05
CA GLN A 21 23.98 -36.16 25.63
C GLN A 21 23.78 -36.01 27.14
N THR A 22 24.88 -35.95 27.87
CA THR A 22 24.93 -35.77 29.32
C THR A 22 25.51 -34.41 29.71
N ALA A 23 26.30 -33.79 28.83
CA ALA A 23 26.86 -32.46 29.02
C ALA A 23 27.23 -31.83 27.68
N TYR A 24 27.37 -30.50 27.68
CA TYR A 24 27.95 -29.74 26.57
C TYR A 24 28.93 -28.68 27.08
N GLN A 25 29.75 -28.15 26.17
CA GLN A 25 30.57 -26.96 26.35
C GLN A 25 30.59 -26.19 25.02
N LEU A 26 30.24 -24.92 25.06
CA LEU A 26 30.37 -23.98 23.96
C LEU A 26 31.48 -22.98 24.27
N VAL A 27 32.42 -22.83 23.34
CA VAL A 27 33.46 -21.81 23.39
C VAL A 27 33.30 -20.93 22.17
N VAL A 28 33.23 -19.61 22.36
CA VAL A 28 33.14 -18.62 21.28
C VAL A 28 34.36 -17.72 21.34
N THR A 29 34.97 -17.52 20.18
CA THR A 29 36.16 -16.69 19.98
C THR A 29 35.87 -15.58 18.98
N ASP A 30 36.50 -14.42 19.16
CA ASP A 30 36.47 -13.35 18.17
C ASP A 30 37.46 -13.60 17.01
N GLU A 31 37.54 -12.67 16.06
CA GLU A 31 38.41 -12.77 14.88
C GLU A 31 39.91 -12.86 15.22
N ARG A 32 40.31 -12.42 16.42
CA ARG A 32 41.68 -12.51 16.92
C ARG A 32 41.94 -13.84 17.64
N GLY A 33 40.96 -14.73 17.67
CA GLY A 33 41.00 -16.00 18.40
C GLY A 33 40.84 -15.83 19.91
N GLN A 34 40.44 -14.66 20.41
CA GLN A 34 40.30 -14.42 21.84
C GLN A 34 38.96 -14.97 22.34
N PRO A 35 38.94 -15.75 23.44
CA PRO A 35 37.70 -16.27 23.98
C PRO A 35 36.82 -15.14 24.53
N VAL A 36 35.63 -14.99 23.94
CA VAL A 36 34.58 -14.06 24.38
C VAL A 36 33.50 -14.76 25.20
N TRP A 37 33.39 -16.08 25.07
CA TRP A 37 32.52 -16.91 25.89
C TRP A 37 33.07 -18.32 26.04
N ASP A 38 32.90 -18.91 27.22
CA ASP A 38 33.08 -20.33 27.49
C ASP A 38 32.00 -20.73 28.49
N SER A 39 31.05 -21.57 28.06
CA SER A 39 29.96 -22.04 28.93
C SER A 39 30.45 -22.93 30.07
N LYS A 40 31.71 -23.35 30.02
CA LYS A 40 32.26 -24.49 30.78
C LYS A 40 31.49 -25.76 30.47
N LYS A 41 31.95 -26.88 31.03
CA LYS A 41 31.23 -28.15 30.93
C LYS A 41 29.95 -28.06 31.75
N THR A 42 28.82 -27.92 31.06
CA THR A 42 27.49 -27.83 31.66
C THR A 42 26.81 -29.20 31.61
N LYS A 43 26.48 -29.79 32.76
CA LYS A 43 25.71 -31.04 32.85
C LYS A 43 24.25 -30.77 32.46
N SER A 44 23.89 -31.05 31.21
CA SER A 44 22.56 -30.80 30.67
C SER A 44 22.33 -31.69 29.44
N SER A 45 21.09 -32.15 29.28
CA SER A 45 20.62 -32.83 28.08
C SER A 45 20.09 -31.86 27.01
N SER A 46 20.03 -30.55 27.27
CA SER A 46 19.48 -29.56 26.34
C SER A 46 20.44 -29.26 25.18
N SER A 47 19.92 -29.29 23.95
CA SER A 47 20.66 -28.99 22.71
C SER A 47 20.00 -27.92 21.85
N LEU A 48 18.95 -27.27 22.35
CA LEU A 48 18.14 -26.32 21.60
C LEU A 48 18.17 -24.96 22.27
N ALA A 49 18.35 -23.93 21.44
CA ALA A 49 18.14 -22.54 21.79
C ALA A 49 18.99 -22.04 22.98
N ILE A 50 20.20 -22.59 23.17
CA ILE A 50 21.10 -22.22 24.26
C ILE A 50 21.58 -20.78 24.05
N PRO A 51 21.22 -19.83 24.94
CA PRO A 51 21.54 -18.44 24.75
C PRO A 51 23.03 -18.18 24.99
N TYR A 52 23.62 -17.37 24.12
CA TYR A 52 24.94 -16.78 24.35
C TYR A 52 24.95 -16.01 25.68
N ALA A 53 25.89 -16.35 26.55
CA ALA A 53 26.06 -15.76 27.89
C ALA A 53 27.47 -15.18 28.11
N GLY A 54 28.13 -14.78 27.02
CA GLY A 54 29.48 -14.22 27.05
C GLY A 54 29.53 -12.69 27.09
N LYS A 55 30.70 -12.16 26.75
CA LYS A 55 30.94 -10.72 26.63
C LYS A 55 30.05 -10.10 25.54
N PRO A 56 29.65 -8.83 25.65
CA PRO A 56 28.89 -8.16 24.59
C PRO A 56 29.53 -8.33 23.20
N LEU A 57 28.71 -8.72 22.23
CA LEU A 57 29.15 -8.87 20.84
C LEU A 57 29.36 -7.48 20.21
N LYS A 58 30.33 -7.38 19.33
CA LYS A 58 30.67 -6.15 18.59
C LYS A 58 30.09 -6.24 17.19
N ALA A 59 29.63 -5.11 16.66
CA ALA A 59 29.17 -5.00 15.28
C ALA A 59 30.29 -5.40 14.29
N ARG A 60 29.88 -5.84 13.09
CA ARG A 60 30.77 -6.18 11.97
C ARG A 60 31.93 -7.12 12.34
N THR A 61 31.68 -8.05 13.25
CA THR A 61 32.69 -8.98 13.76
C THR A 61 32.26 -10.41 13.51
N ARG A 62 33.14 -11.22 12.93
CA ARG A 62 32.95 -12.68 12.83
C ARG A 62 33.37 -13.36 14.12
N TYR A 63 32.52 -14.25 14.60
CA TYR A 63 32.77 -15.08 15.77
C TYR A 63 32.82 -16.54 15.36
N ARG A 64 33.86 -17.25 15.79
CA ARG A 64 33.94 -18.71 15.64
C ARG A 64 33.49 -19.37 16.92
N TRP A 65 32.74 -20.45 16.82
CA TRP A 65 32.31 -21.23 17.96
C TRP A 65 32.71 -22.69 17.82
N GLN A 66 33.06 -23.29 18.94
CA GLN A 66 33.36 -24.70 19.07
C GLN A 66 32.41 -25.30 20.11
N LEU A 67 31.79 -26.41 19.73
CA LEU A 67 30.92 -27.21 20.57
C LEU A 67 31.64 -28.50 20.92
N GLN A 68 31.62 -28.86 22.20
CA GLN A 68 31.95 -30.19 22.67
C GLN A 68 30.74 -30.78 23.41
N VAL A 69 30.32 -31.99 23.06
CA VAL A 69 29.21 -32.71 23.69
C VAL A 69 29.73 -34.03 24.25
N TRP A 70 29.25 -34.42 25.45
CA TRP A 70 29.53 -35.73 26.04
C TRP A 70 28.30 -36.62 25.94
N ASP A 71 28.48 -37.83 25.43
CA ASP A 71 27.42 -38.84 25.38
C ASP A 71 27.26 -39.60 26.71
N GLN A 72 26.32 -40.55 26.75
CA GLN A 72 26.06 -41.39 27.92
C GLN A 72 27.23 -42.32 28.31
N ALA A 73 28.16 -42.58 27.38
CA ALA A 73 29.39 -43.35 27.62
C ALA A 73 30.58 -42.44 27.99
N HIS A 74 30.31 -41.17 28.30
CA HIS A 74 31.31 -40.14 28.61
C HIS A 74 32.28 -39.83 27.46
N ARG A 75 31.96 -40.23 26.22
CA ARG A 75 32.78 -39.89 25.05
C ARG A 75 32.47 -38.48 24.59
N ALA A 76 33.51 -37.74 24.21
CA ALA A 76 33.40 -36.38 23.73
C ALA A 76 33.32 -36.33 22.21
N HIS A 77 32.41 -35.52 21.69
CA HIS A 77 32.19 -35.25 20.27
C HIS A 77 32.33 -33.75 20.03
N ARG A 78 32.90 -33.34 18.90
CA ARG A 78 33.19 -31.93 18.61
C ARG A 78 32.56 -31.48 17.30
N SER A 79 32.18 -30.21 17.25
CA SER A 79 31.77 -29.51 16.04
C SER A 79 32.17 -28.04 16.15
N GLU A 80 32.30 -27.37 15.03
CA GLU A 80 32.62 -25.94 14.99
C GLU A 80 31.94 -25.28 13.81
N SER A 81 31.67 -23.98 13.96
CA SER A 81 31.20 -23.12 12.88
C SER A 81 31.43 -21.66 13.27
N TRP A 82 30.72 -20.75 12.64
CA TRP A 82 30.84 -19.32 12.88
C TRP A 82 29.49 -18.62 12.70
N PHE A 83 29.42 -17.39 13.21
CA PHE A 83 28.39 -16.42 12.87
C PHE A 83 29.04 -15.03 12.73
N GLU A 84 28.36 -14.10 12.09
CA GLU A 84 28.84 -12.73 11.92
C GLU A 84 27.75 -11.73 12.27
N THR A 85 28.10 -10.73 13.05
CA THR A 85 27.21 -9.64 13.42
C THR A 85 27.13 -8.59 12.32
N GLY A 86 25.95 -8.01 12.07
CA GLY A 86 25.83 -6.87 11.15
C GLY A 86 26.18 -5.56 11.83
N LEU A 87 25.48 -4.48 11.48
CA LEU A 87 25.71 -3.16 12.06
C LEU A 87 25.21 -3.05 13.51
N MET A 88 24.30 -3.93 13.93
CA MET A 88 23.68 -3.97 15.27
C MET A 88 22.94 -2.69 15.71
N ASP A 89 22.81 -1.71 14.81
CA ASP A 89 22.05 -0.48 15.00
C ASP A 89 20.82 -0.51 14.09
N THR A 90 19.63 -0.55 14.70
CA THR A 90 18.35 -0.58 13.97
C THR A 90 17.85 0.81 13.60
N ASN A 91 18.51 1.87 14.08
CA ASN A 91 18.16 3.24 13.71
C ASN A 91 18.75 3.55 12.32
N PRO A 92 17.93 3.85 11.29
CA PRO A 92 18.44 4.24 9.97
C PRO A 92 19.26 5.53 10.01
N ASP A 93 19.03 6.41 10.99
CA ASP A 93 19.82 7.64 11.22
C ASP A 93 21.01 7.41 12.17
N GLY A 94 21.24 6.15 12.55
CA GLY A 94 22.28 5.74 13.47
C GLY A 94 23.69 5.90 12.89
N SER A 95 24.65 6.22 13.76
CA SER A 95 26.05 6.43 13.35
C SER A 95 26.69 5.22 12.66
N ALA A 96 26.16 4.01 12.90
CA ALA A 96 26.65 2.78 12.27
C ALA A 96 26.48 2.77 10.75
N TRP A 97 25.51 3.52 10.21
CA TRP A 97 25.25 3.66 8.78
C TRP A 97 26.19 4.66 8.09
N ASN A 98 27.01 5.39 8.87
CA ASN A 98 28.04 6.30 8.36
C ASN A 98 27.52 7.32 7.32
N GLY A 99 26.35 7.90 7.58
CA GLY A 99 25.73 8.88 6.68
C GLY A 99 25.18 8.29 5.39
N ALA A 100 25.03 6.96 5.29
CA ALA A 100 24.31 6.35 4.18
C ALA A 100 22.88 6.90 4.10
N GLN A 101 22.41 7.16 2.89
CA GLN A 101 21.09 7.70 2.63
C GLN A 101 20.29 6.74 1.75
N TRP A 102 18.98 6.72 1.96
CA TRP A 102 18.08 6.11 0.99
C TRP A 102 18.19 6.86 -0.33
N ILE A 103 18.53 6.13 -1.39
CA ILE A 103 18.55 6.66 -2.75
C ILE A 103 17.31 6.16 -3.49
N GLY A 104 16.76 7.01 -4.35
CA GLY A 104 15.61 6.71 -5.19
C GLY A 104 15.66 7.58 -6.43
N GLY A 105 14.84 7.23 -7.43
CA GLY A 105 14.62 8.12 -8.56
C GLY A 105 13.97 9.43 -8.10
N ALA A 106 14.10 10.49 -8.90
CA ALA A 106 13.31 11.71 -8.69
C ALA A 106 11.81 11.38 -8.76
N ASP A 107 10.95 12.16 -8.11
CA ASP A 107 9.49 11.96 -8.16
C ASP A 107 8.97 11.89 -9.61
N THR A 108 9.61 12.62 -10.53
CA THR A 108 9.30 12.62 -11.97
C THR A 108 9.69 11.34 -12.70
N SER A 109 10.50 10.47 -12.10
CA SER A 109 10.96 9.20 -12.68
C SER A 109 10.15 7.99 -12.22
N LEU A 110 9.26 8.16 -11.23
CA LEU A 110 8.40 7.10 -10.75
C LEU A 110 7.22 6.90 -11.71
N VAL A 111 7.18 5.75 -12.37
CA VAL A 111 6.06 5.38 -13.25
C VAL A 111 4.86 4.99 -12.39
N LEU A 112 3.78 5.78 -12.44
CA LEU A 112 2.50 5.40 -11.85
C LEU A 112 1.89 4.25 -12.66
N TYR A 113 1.85 3.05 -12.07
CA TYR A 113 1.17 1.90 -12.65
C TYR A 113 -0.29 1.83 -12.17
N SER A 114 -1.15 2.67 -12.74
CA SER A 114 -2.52 2.90 -12.26
C SER A 114 -3.42 1.66 -12.29
N SER A 115 -3.21 0.73 -13.23
CA SER A 115 -3.96 -0.53 -13.34
C SER A 115 -3.71 -1.52 -12.19
N TYR A 116 -2.76 -1.23 -11.29
CA TYR A 116 -2.48 -2.04 -10.11
C TYR A 116 -2.66 -1.27 -8.79
N LEU A 117 -3.36 -0.12 -8.82
CA LEU A 117 -3.52 0.75 -7.66
C LEU A 117 -4.96 0.73 -7.11
N PRO A 118 -5.35 -0.26 -6.29
CA PRO A 118 -6.68 -0.33 -5.66
C PRO A 118 -6.81 0.44 -4.34
N VAL A 119 -5.71 1.04 -3.88
CA VAL A 119 -5.63 1.77 -2.61
C VAL A 119 -4.96 3.11 -2.86
N PHE A 120 -5.74 4.18 -2.93
CA PHE A 120 -5.27 5.51 -3.32
C PHE A 120 -6.18 6.61 -2.76
N LYS A 121 -5.67 7.84 -2.76
CA LYS A 121 -6.50 9.05 -2.73
C LYS A 121 -6.45 9.73 -4.09
N LEU A 122 -7.59 10.18 -4.57
CA LEU A 122 -7.77 11.03 -5.73
C LEU A 122 -8.42 12.33 -5.24
N SER A 123 -7.94 13.45 -5.73
CA SER A 123 -8.63 14.74 -5.57
C SER A 123 -8.55 15.54 -6.86
N TYR A 124 -9.56 16.34 -7.14
CA TYR A 124 -9.58 17.29 -8.24
C TYR A 124 -10.50 18.46 -7.91
N SER A 125 -10.28 19.59 -8.56
CA SER A 125 -11.16 20.76 -8.50
C SER A 125 -12.05 20.78 -9.74
N LEU A 126 -13.31 21.15 -9.56
CA LEU A 126 -14.34 21.25 -10.60
C LEU A 126 -15.06 22.59 -10.49
N GLN A 127 -15.16 23.31 -11.61
CA GLN A 127 -15.98 24.50 -11.74
C GLN A 127 -16.93 24.34 -12.94
N LEU A 128 -18.24 24.53 -12.71
CA LEU A 128 -19.24 24.51 -13.78
C LEU A 128 -19.40 25.91 -14.39
N GLU A 129 -19.59 25.97 -15.71
CA GLU A 129 -20.06 27.21 -16.34
C GLU A 129 -21.53 27.48 -15.97
N LYS A 130 -21.95 28.75 -15.96
CA LYS A 130 -23.31 29.17 -15.58
C LYS A 130 -24.45 28.53 -16.40
N SER A 131 -24.16 28.05 -17.60
CA SER A 131 -25.07 27.33 -18.51
C SER A 131 -25.23 25.84 -18.16
N SER A 132 -24.41 25.33 -17.25
CA SER A 132 -24.19 23.91 -17.02
C SER A 132 -24.71 23.47 -15.67
N THR A 133 -25.18 22.23 -15.59
CA THR A 133 -25.74 21.69 -14.34
C THR A 133 -25.01 20.48 -13.82
N ARG A 134 -24.15 19.86 -14.62
CA ARG A 134 -23.40 18.67 -14.19
C ARG A 134 -22.15 18.45 -15.03
N ALA A 135 -21.16 17.83 -14.42
CA ALA A 135 -19.95 17.32 -15.06
C ALA A 135 -19.36 16.20 -14.20
N SER A 136 -18.56 15.34 -14.80
CA SER A 136 -18.02 14.17 -14.13
C SER A 136 -16.53 13.97 -14.31
N PHE A 137 -15.91 13.42 -13.27
CA PHE A 137 -14.59 12.83 -13.34
C PHE A 137 -14.71 11.31 -13.51
N VAL A 138 -13.89 10.74 -14.39
CA VAL A 138 -13.86 9.31 -14.71
C VAL A 138 -12.60 8.70 -14.10
N TYR A 139 -12.73 7.52 -13.49
CA TYR A 139 -11.62 6.72 -13.00
C TYR A 139 -11.95 5.23 -13.06
N GLY A 140 -10.97 4.37 -12.83
CA GLY A 140 -11.10 2.93 -12.96
C GLY A 140 -11.37 2.50 -14.41
N ALA A 141 -11.17 3.40 -15.38
CA ALA A 141 -11.46 3.07 -16.75
C ALA A 141 -10.47 2.03 -17.28
N ASN A 142 -10.96 1.18 -18.19
CA ASN A 142 -10.13 0.27 -18.98
C ASN A 142 -9.24 -0.68 -18.15
N ASP A 143 -9.75 -1.19 -17.02
CA ASP A 143 -9.06 -2.22 -16.24
C ASP A 143 -8.87 -3.49 -17.09
N PRO A 144 -7.63 -3.91 -17.41
CA PRO A 144 -7.38 -5.04 -18.30
C PRO A 144 -7.96 -6.37 -17.79
N ARG A 145 -8.28 -6.47 -16.50
CA ARG A 145 -8.94 -7.66 -15.92
C ARG A 145 -10.39 -7.78 -16.35
N LEU A 146 -11.07 -6.65 -16.58
CA LEU A 146 -12.47 -6.59 -17.00
C LEU A 146 -12.64 -6.69 -18.52
N MET A 147 -11.56 -6.54 -19.27
CA MET A 147 -11.53 -6.64 -20.74
C MET A 147 -11.26 -8.07 -21.25
N ASP A 148 -10.85 -8.98 -20.37
CA ASP A 148 -10.49 -10.35 -20.69
C ASP A 148 -11.35 -11.33 -19.87
N PRO A 149 -12.18 -12.17 -20.52
CA PRO A 149 -13.10 -13.08 -19.82
C PRO A 149 -12.38 -14.15 -18.98
N ASN A 150 -11.08 -14.32 -19.14
CA ASN A 150 -10.28 -15.24 -18.33
C ASN A 150 -9.67 -14.57 -17.09
N LYS A 151 -9.81 -13.25 -16.92
CA LYS A 151 -9.21 -12.49 -15.80
C LYS A 151 -10.22 -11.95 -14.80
N ASN A 152 -11.51 -12.20 -15.00
CA ASN A 152 -12.56 -11.80 -14.07
C ASN A 152 -13.62 -12.90 -13.87
N LEU A 153 -14.27 -12.87 -12.70
CA LEU A 153 -15.23 -13.88 -12.27
C LEU A 153 -16.56 -13.83 -13.04
N PHE A 154 -16.89 -12.67 -13.61
CA PHE A 154 -18.13 -12.44 -14.35
C PHE A 154 -18.03 -12.75 -15.85
N LYS A 155 -16.86 -13.23 -16.32
CA LYS A 155 -16.58 -13.51 -17.75
C LYS A 155 -16.83 -12.30 -18.66
N LEU A 156 -16.60 -11.09 -18.15
CA LEU A 156 -16.69 -9.85 -18.90
C LEU A 156 -15.56 -9.75 -19.91
N ALA A 157 -15.88 -9.19 -21.08
CA ALA A 157 -14.96 -8.94 -22.17
C ALA A 157 -15.18 -7.51 -22.70
N ASN A 158 -15.11 -6.53 -21.80
CA ASN A 158 -15.37 -5.13 -22.14
C ASN A 158 -14.37 -4.63 -23.20
N ARG A 159 -14.87 -3.86 -24.16
CA ARG A 159 -14.02 -3.10 -25.07
C ARG A 159 -13.48 -1.85 -24.36
N LYS A 160 -12.56 -1.16 -25.05
CA LYS A 160 -12.09 0.14 -24.58
C LYS A 160 -13.28 1.07 -24.37
N ASP A 161 -13.27 1.76 -23.23
CA ASP A 161 -14.26 2.73 -22.73
C ASP A 161 -15.62 2.12 -22.33
N GLU A 162 -15.72 0.80 -22.20
CA GLU A 162 -16.94 0.11 -21.72
C GLU A 162 -16.91 -0.24 -20.22
N SER A 163 -15.77 -0.06 -19.55
CA SER A 163 -15.67 -0.21 -18.10
C SER A 163 -15.06 1.01 -17.45
N TYR A 164 -15.76 1.60 -16.48
CA TYR A 164 -15.34 2.81 -15.77
C TYR A 164 -16.23 3.07 -14.54
N LEU A 165 -15.75 3.94 -13.66
CA LEU A 165 -16.56 4.67 -12.70
C LEU A 165 -16.58 6.14 -13.05
N ARG A 166 -17.72 6.78 -12.81
CA ARG A 166 -17.92 8.20 -13.10
C ARG A 166 -18.52 8.87 -11.87
N LEU A 167 -17.81 9.87 -11.35
CA LEU A 167 -18.20 10.69 -10.22
C LEU A 167 -18.71 12.03 -10.74
N GLU A 168 -20.02 12.24 -10.67
CA GLU A 168 -20.71 13.42 -11.20
C GLU A 168 -21.11 14.37 -10.07
N LEU A 169 -20.76 15.64 -10.22
CA LEU A 169 -21.42 16.72 -9.48
C LEU A 169 -22.64 17.17 -10.30
N ASP A 170 -23.84 17.08 -9.71
CA ASP A 170 -25.10 17.53 -10.31
C ASP A 170 -25.75 18.60 -9.44
N ILE A 171 -25.75 19.85 -9.91
CA ILE A 171 -26.36 21.00 -9.23
C ILE A 171 -27.80 21.27 -9.68
N SER A 172 -28.34 20.49 -10.65
CA SER A 172 -29.68 20.73 -11.18
C SER A 172 -30.80 20.74 -10.13
N PRO A 173 -30.76 19.97 -9.02
CA PRO A 173 -31.83 20.02 -8.04
C PRO A 173 -31.89 21.33 -7.24
N LEU A 174 -30.79 22.12 -7.19
CA LEU A 174 -30.76 23.39 -6.44
C LEU A 174 -31.79 24.39 -6.97
N SER A 175 -32.08 24.37 -8.28
CA SER A 175 -33.07 25.27 -8.88
C SER A 175 -34.50 25.01 -8.41
N ASN A 176 -34.76 23.86 -7.76
CA ASN A 176 -36.06 23.43 -7.28
C ASN A 176 -36.07 23.20 -5.76
N ASN A 177 -35.29 23.99 -5.00
CA ASN A 177 -35.11 23.88 -3.54
C ASN A 177 -34.57 22.50 -3.08
N GLY A 178 -33.90 21.77 -3.96
CA GLY A 178 -33.17 20.54 -3.63
C GLY A 178 -31.76 20.83 -3.13
N THR A 179 -30.94 19.78 -3.07
CA THR A 179 -29.50 19.85 -2.80
C THR A 179 -28.73 19.38 -4.02
N ALA A 180 -27.51 19.90 -4.22
CA ALA A 180 -26.61 19.32 -5.21
C ALA A 180 -26.34 17.85 -4.87
N LEU A 181 -26.06 17.03 -5.87
CA LEU A 181 -25.82 15.61 -5.71
C LEU A 181 -24.40 15.27 -6.15
N LEU A 182 -23.74 14.43 -5.35
CA LEU A 182 -22.56 13.68 -5.79
C LEU A 182 -23.02 12.28 -6.19
N GLN A 183 -22.99 12.00 -7.49
CA GLN A 183 -23.49 10.75 -8.05
C GLN A 183 -22.34 9.85 -8.50
N VAL A 184 -22.43 8.56 -8.19
CA VAL A 184 -21.47 7.54 -8.60
C VAL A 184 -22.16 6.62 -9.60
N TYR A 185 -21.61 6.56 -10.81
CA TYR A 185 -22.00 5.61 -11.84
C TYR A 185 -20.91 4.55 -11.97
N ARG A 186 -21.32 3.33 -12.34
CA ARG A 186 -20.43 2.21 -12.61
C ARG A 186 -20.89 1.50 -13.88
N ALA A 187 -19.96 1.22 -14.77
CA ALA A 187 -20.19 0.52 -16.04
C ALA A 187 -19.14 -0.57 -16.19
N GLY A 188 -19.53 -1.75 -16.69
CA GLY A 188 -18.60 -2.81 -17.07
C GLY A 188 -17.85 -3.49 -15.91
N TYR A 189 -18.26 -3.31 -14.65
CA TYR A 189 -17.70 -4.04 -13.51
C TYR A 189 -18.54 -5.26 -13.14
N HIS A 190 -19.84 -5.22 -13.44
CA HIS A 190 -20.81 -6.27 -13.18
C HIS A 190 -21.82 -6.36 -14.34
N PRO A 191 -22.35 -7.56 -14.68
CA PRO A 191 -23.37 -7.69 -15.73
C PRO A 191 -24.66 -6.88 -15.50
N SER A 192 -24.93 -6.46 -14.27
CA SER A 192 -26.10 -5.63 -13.92
C SER A 192 -25.80 -4.13 -13.88
N ASP A 193 -24.60 -3.70 -14.28
CA ASP A 193 -24.26 -2.29 -14.30
C ASP A 193 -25.06 -1.54 -15.38
N HIS A 194 -25.42 -0.30 -15.08
CA HIS A 194 -26.20 0.56 -15.96
C HIS A 194 -25.55 1.95 -16.05
N PRO A 195 -24.88 2.31 -17.17
CA PRO A 195 -24.09 3.54 -17.27
C PRO A 195 -24.91 4.84 -17.13
N GLU A 196 -26.20 4.77 -17.45
CA GLU A 196 -27.13 5.91 -17.40
C GLU A 196 -27.83 6.07 -16.04
N LYS A 197 -27.67 5.10 -15.12
CA LYS A 197 -28.31 5.13 -13.80
C LYS A 197 -27.24 5.21 -12.70
N PRO A 198 -27.34 6.17 -11.77
CA PRO A 198 -26.43 6.21 -10.64
C PRO A 198 -26.49 4.89 -9.87
N LEU A 199 -25.33 4.31 -9.59
CA LEU A 199 -25.19 3.23 -8.62
C LEU A 199 -25.48 3.74 -7.20
N LYS A 200 -25.06 4.98 -6.92
CA LYS A 200 -25.31 5.72 -5.68
C LYS A 200 -25.47 7.21 -5.98
N SER A 201 -26.29 7.89 -5.18
CA SER A 201 -26.47 9.35 -5.21
C SER A 201 -26.44 9.88 -3.78
N PHE A 202 -25.60 10.87 -3.52
CA PHE A 202 -25.41 11.44 -2.19
C PHE A 202 -25.76 12.93 -2.20
N PRO A 203 -26.69 13.39 -1.33
CA PRO A 203 -26.98 14.81 -1.21
C PRO A 203 -25.80 15.57 -0.60
N ILE A 204 -25.46 16.70 -1.18
CA ILE A 204 -24.42 17.61 -0.69
C ILE A 204 -25.10 18.66 0.20
N PRO A 205 -24.68 18.83 1.47
CA PRO A 205 -25.24 19.84 2.36
C PRO A 205 -25.16 21.25 1.78
N LEU A 206 -26.22 22.05 2.00
CA LEU A 206 -26.27 23.46 1.57
C LEU A 206 -25.18 24.32 2.22
N SER A 207 -24.58 23.87 3.32
CA SER A 207 -23.41 24.53 3.92
C SER A 207 -22.15 24.41 3.06
N LEU A 208 -22.10 23.46 2.12
CA LEU A 208 -20.99 23.27 1.20
C LEU A 208 -21.32 23.81 -0.20
N ILE A 209 -22.44 23.37 -0.79
CA ILE A 209 -22.88 23.80 -2.13
C ILE A 209 -24.34 24.24 -2.09
N ASN A 210 -24.60 25.48 -2.50
CA ASN A 210 -25.90 26.15 -2.50
C ASN A 210 -26.03 27.10 -3.70
N GLU A 211 -27.18 27.77 -3.80
CA GLU A 211 -27.48 28.70 -4.91
C GLU A 211 -26.46 29.85 -5.05
N GLN A 212 -25.82 30.27 -3.96
CA GLN A 212 -24.88 31.38 -3.98
C GLN A 212 -23.50 30.98 -4.52
N ASN A 213 -23.09 29.71 -4.35
CA ASN A 213 -21.73 29.26 -4.69
C ASN A 213 -21.68 28.11 -5.71
N LYS A 214 -22.81 27.62 -6.26
CA LYS A 214 -22.86 26.45 -7.17
C LYS A 214 -21.99 26.52 -8.45
N TYR A 215 -21.48 27.70 -8.81
CA TYR A 215 -20.58 27.92 -9.95
C TYR A 215 -19.16 28.32 -9.52
N ASP A 216 -18.89 28.30 -8.21
CA ASP A 216 -17.54 28.43 -7.70
C ASP A 216 -16.77 27.13 -7.95
N LYS A 217 -15.45 27.20 -7.74
CA LYS A 217 -14.59 26.03 -7.85
C LYS A 217 -14.74 25.20 -6.57
N HIS A 218 -15.22 23.96 -6.70
CA HIS A 218 -15.33 23.00 -5.61
C HIS A 218 -14.28 21.91 -5.71
N ARG A 219 -13.76 21.46 -4.57
CA ARG A 219 -12.75 20.40 -4.51
C ARG A 219 -13.38 19.08 -4.09
N ILE A 220 -13.22 18.06 -4.92
CA ILE A 220 -13.79 16.73 -4.70
C ILE A 220 -12.66 15.77 -4.34
N TYR A 221 -12.91 14.93 -3.34
CA TYR A 221 -11.96 13.91 -2.87
C TYR A 221 -12.61 12.52 -2.92
N LEU A 222 -11.81 11.55 -3.34
CA LEU A 222 -12.12 10.12 -3.33
C LEU A 222 -10.98 9.39 -2.63
N HIS A 223 -11.25 8.73 -1.50
CA HIS A 223 -10.30 7.84 -0.84
C HIS A 223 -10.75 6.41 -1.04
N SER A 224 -10.04 5.65 -1.88
CA SER A 224 -10.35 4.25 -2.16
C SER A 224 -9.41 3.33 -1.40
N ASN A 225 -9.98 2.35 -0.71
CA ASN A 225 -9.26 1.27 -0.08
C ASN A 225 -9.95 -0.06 -0.41
N LEU A 226 -9.41 -0.77 -1.40
CA LEU A 226 -9.90 -2.10 -1.82
C LEU A 226 -11.39 -2.08 -2.19
N GLY A 227 -11.83 -0.99 -2.83
CA GLY A 227 -13.21 -0.81 -3.29
C GLY A 227 -14.16 -0.15 -2.31
N ILE A 228 -13.77 0.02 -1.04
CA ILE A 228 -14.48 0.91 -0.10
C ILE A 228 -14.00 2.33 -0.36
N SER A 229 -14.93 3.21 -0.72
CA SER A 229 -14.65 4.57 -1.16
C SER A 229 -15.29 5.60 -0.25
N HIS A 230 -14.50 6.54 0.25
CA HIS A 230 -14.99 7.71 0.97
C HIS A 230 -14.96 8.93 0.04
N PHE A 231 -16.05 9.67 0.02
CA PHE A 231 -16.23 10.83 -0.84
C PHE A 231 -16.37 12.10 -0.03
N TYR A 232 -15.62 13.13 -0.40
CA TYR A 232 -15.69 14.42 0.27
C TYR A 232 -15.79 15.58 -0.71
N VAL A 233 -16.33 16.70 -0.23
CA VAL A 233 -16.47 17.95 -0.97
C VAL A 233 -15.93 19.08 -0.11
N ASP A 234 -15.04 19.91 -0.66
CA ASP A 234 -14.42 21.12 -0.09
C ASP A 234 -13.58 20.94 1.20
N GLY A 235 -13.43 19.72 1.69
CA GLY A 235 -12.54 19.35 2.80
C GLY A 235 -12.43 17.83 2.97
N GLU A 236 -11.58 17.34 3.88
CA GLU A 236 -11.40 15.90 4.14
C GLU A 236 -11.81 15.48 5.57
N ASP A 237 -12.35 16.41 6.37
CA ASP A 237 -12.87 16.08 7.70
C ASP A 237 -14.31 15.53 7.64
N ARG A 238 -14.84 15.14 8.80
CA ARG A 238 -16.16 14.51 8.92
C ARG A 238 -17.32 15.41 8.45
N SER A 239 -17.21 16.72 8.56
CA SER A 239 -18.26 17.66 8.10
C SER A 239 -18.32 17.78 6.58
N HIS A 240 -17.26 17.36 5.88
CA HIS A 240 -17.12 17.36 4.43
C HIS A 240 -17.36 15.98 3.80
N LEU A 241 -17.57 14.93 4.62
CA LEU A 241 -17.81 13.56 4.15
C LEU A 241 -19.24 13.43 3.62
N MET A 242 -19.39 13.12 2.33
CA MET A 242 -20.69 12.90 1.69
C MET A 242 -21.18 11.47 1.96
N ALA A 243 -20.29 10.48 1.81
CA ALA A 243 -20.61 9.08 2.04
C ALA A 243 -19.37 8.19 2.08
N GLU A 244 -19.55 7.01 2.68
CA GLU A 244 -18.75 5.82 2.45
C GLU A 244 -19.57 4.84 1.58
N ALA A 245 -18.99 4.28 0.52
CA ALA A 245 -19.65 3.30 -0.32
C ALA A 245 -18.71 2.21 -0.84
N GLY A 246 -19.20 0.97 -0.80
CA GLY A 246 -18.58 -0.16 -1.49
C GLY A 246 -18.90 -0.13 -2.98
N LEU A 247 -17.87 -0.02 -3.81
CA LEU A 247 -17.98 0.03 -5.28
C LEU A 247 -17.50 -1.26 -5.95
N ASN A 248 -16.88 -2.16 -5.18
CA ASN A 248 -16.43 -3.46 -5.65
C ASN A 248 -17.65 -4.36 -5.92
N PRO A 249 -17.84 -4.89 -7.14
CA PRO A 249 -18.96 -5.79 -7.44
C PRO A 249 -18.86 -7.15 -6.74
N LEU A 250 -17.69 -7.53 -6.22
CA LEU A 250 -17.47 -8.83 -5.59
C LEU A 250 -17.74 -8.82 -4.08
N GLY A 251 -17.66 -7.67 -3.43
CA GLY A 251 -17.77 -7.53 -1.97
C GLY A 251 -16.77 -6.53 -1.40
N ASN A 252 -16.87 -6.27 -0.11
CA ASN A 252 -16.07 -5.24 0.57
C ASN A 252 -14.91 -5.85 1.35
N GLY A 253 -13.75 -5.19 1.32
CA GLY A 253 -12.59 -5.54 2.15
C GLY A 253 -11.52 -6.36 1.43
N GLY A 254 -10.53 -6.81 2.20
CA GLY A 254 -9.33 -7.48 1.69
C GLY A 254 -9.49 -8.93 1.24
N ASP A 255 -10.66 -9.53 1.48
CA ASP A 255 -10.95 -10.92 1.11
C ASP A 255 -11.45 -11.07 -0.34
N PHE A 256 -11.67 -9.96 -1.05
CA PHE A 256 -12.13 -9.93 -2.43
C PHE A 256 -11.04 -9.43 -3.38
N ILE A 257 -11.11 -9.85 -4.65
CA ILE A 257 -10.31 -9.23 -5.71
C ILE A 257 -10.68 -7.75 -5.75
N ALA A 258 -9.68 -6.88 -5.56
CA ALA A 258 -9.91 -5.46 -5.37
C ALA A 258 -10.30 -4.76 -6.68
N PHE A 259 -11.47 -4.13 -6.66
CA PHE A 259 -11.99 -3.22 -7.68
C PHE A 259 -12.65 -2.00 -7.02
N PRO A 260 -12.61 -0.82 -7.64
CA PRO A 260 -11.79 -0.49 -8.80
C PRO A 260 -10.32 -0.28 -8.43
N VAL A 261 -9.42 -0.50 -9.38
CA VAL A 261 -8.09 0.14 -9.37
C VAL A 261 -8.24 1.58 -9.88
N LEU A 262 -7.21 2.41 -9.74
CA LEU A 262 -7.22 3.76 -10.31
C LEU A 262 -7.48 3.74 -11.82
N GLY A 263 -6.86 2.80 -12.55
CA GLY A 263 -7.07 2.62 -13.99
C GLY A 263 -6.75 3.88 -14.80
N GLU A 264 -7.38 4.00 -15.96
CA GLU A 264 -7.39 5.25 -16.71
C GLU A 264 -8.33 6.27 -16.04
N ILE A 265 -7.97 7.55 -16.15
CA ILE A 265 -8.75 8.67 -15.64
C ILE A 265 -9.15 9.60 -16.80
N GLY A 266 -10.19 10.39 -16.61
CA GLY A 266 -10.65 11.34 -17.61
C GLY A 266 -11.80 12.20 -17.14
N PHE A 267 -12.45 12.87 -18.08
CA PHE A 267 -13.57 13.77 -17.81
C PHE A 267 -14.75 13.43 -18.71
N SER A 268 -15.97 13.66 -18.22
CA SER A 268 -17.18 13.50 -19.00
C SER A 268 -18.12 14.66 -18.71
N VAL A 269 -18.48 15.39 -19.77
CA VAL A 269 -19.35 16.58 -19.69
C VAL A 269 -20.50 16.37 -20.68
N PRO A 270 -21.77 16.48 -20.24
CA PRO A 270 -22.90 16.35 -21.15
C PRO A 270 -22.85 17.36 -22.30
N LYS A 271 -23.43 16.99 -23.44
CA LYS A 271 -23.52 17.89 -24.59
C LYS A 271 -24.24 19.19 -24.20
N GLY A 272 -23.61 20.32 -24.53
CA GLY A 272 -24.13 21.66 -24.21
C GLY A 272 -23.77 22.16 -22.81
N HIS A 273 -23.04 21.36 -22.02
CA HIS A 273 -22.42 21.81 -20.79
C HIS A 273 -20.93 22.09 -21.00
N THR A 274 -20.38 22.91 -20.11
CA THR A 274 -18.98 23.30 -20.00
C THR A 274 -18.56 23.19 -18.54
N ALA A 275 -17.38 22.63 -18.31
CA ALA A 275 -16.79 22.53 -16.98
C ALA A 275 -15.26 22.64 -17.06
N PHE A 276 -14.67 23.18 -16.00
CA PHE A 276 -13.23 23.34 -15.86
C PHE A 276 -12.73 22.43 -14.74
N PHE A 277 -11.76 21.59 -15.07
CA PHE A 277 -11.09 20.71 -14.12
C PHE A 277 -9.68 21.23 -13.86
N SER A 278 -9.23 21.18 -12.61
CA SER A 278 -7.88 21.58 -12.21
C SER A 278 -7.41 20.77 -11.00
N GLU A 279 -6.14 20.91 -10.64
CA GLU A 279 -5.58 20.37 -9.39
C GLU A 279 -5.80 18.85 -9.17
N VAL A 280 -5.82 18.08 -10.27
CA VAL A 280 -5.96 16.62 -10.22
C VAL A 280 -4.71 16.03 -9.58
N LYS A 281 -4.90 15.25 -8.53
CA LYS A 281 -3.83 14.68 -7.72
C LYS A 281 -4.18 13.27 -7.29
N ILE A 282 -3.24 12.35 -7.48
CA ILE A 282 -3.25 11.00 -6.93
C ILE A 282 -2.18 10.91 -5.87
N SER A 283 -2.51 10.32 -4.71
CA SER A 283 -1.54 10.08 -3.65
C SER A 283 -1.75 8.71 -3.00
N ASN A 284 -0.74 8.28 -2.25
CA ASN A 284 -0.86 7.13 -1.38
C ASN A 284 -2.02 7.31 -0.39
N TYR A 285 -2.75 6.24 -0.11
CA TYR A 285 -3.84 6.25 0.89
C TYR A 285 -3.32 6.43 2.31
N ARG A 286 -2.23 5.72 2.64
CA ARG A 286 -1.67 5.67 4.00
C ARG A 286 -0.72 6.84 4.22
N SER A 287 -0.70 7.33 5.46
CA SER A 287 0.29 8.31 5.92
C SER A 287 1.72 7.86 5.57
N PRO A 288 2.58 8.73 5.03
CA PRO A 288 2.43 10.19 4.91
C PRO A 288 1.59 10.70 3.72
N SER A 289 0.93 9.81 2.96
CA SER A 289 0.11 10.17 1.78
C SER A 289 0.91 10.87 0.68
N ASN A 290 2.14 10.41 0.41
CA ASN A 290 2.98 10.98 -0.65
C ASN A 290 2.24 11.01 -2.00
N VAL A 291 2.42 12.11 -2.73
CA VAL A 291 1.85 12.30 -4.07
C VAL A 291 2.51 11.31 -5.03
N LEU A 292 1.67 10.64 -5.82
CA LEU A 292 2.08 9.68 -6.85
C LEU A 292 2.00 10.30 -8.25
N PHE A 293 1.06 11.22 -8.45
CA PHE A 293 0.83 11.85 -9.74
C PHE A 293 0.04 13.15 -9.57
N THR A 294 0.34 14.13 -10.42
CA THR A 294 -0.45 15.36 -10.57
C THR A 294 -0.61 15.66 -12.04
N GLU A 295 -1.82 16.07 -12.43
CA GLU A 295 -2.07 16.50 -13.81
C GLU A 295 -1.97 18.02 -13.93
N PRO A 296 -1.07 18.55 -14.78
CA PRO A 296 -0.84 19.99 -14.89
C PRO A 296 -1.82 20.66 -15.87
N LEU A 297 -3.13 20.56 -15.61
CA LEU A 297 -4.19 21.09 -16.51
C LEU A 297 -4.09 22.61 -16.75
N ASP A 298 -3.49 23.35 -15.82
CA ASP A 298 -3.33 24.81 -15.91
C ASP A 298 -1.99 25.24 -16.54
N GLN A 299 -1.13 24.29 -16.91
CA GLN A 299 0.20 24.60 -17.45
C GLN A 299 0.12 24.99 -18.94
N SER A 300 0.88 26.02 -19.33
CA SER A 300 1.04 26.46 -20.72
C SER A 300 2.52 26.48 -21.13
N PRO A 301 2.93 25.76 -22.20
CA PRO A 301 2.11 24.83 -22.97
C PRO A 301 1.71 23.60 -22.13
N TYR A 302 0.53 23.06 -22.40
CA TYR A 302 0.05 21.87 -21.71
C TYR A 302 0.84 20.63 -22.17
N GLN A 303 1.39 19.88 -21.21
CA GLN A 303 2.25 18.71 -21.44
C GLN A 303 1.79 17.49 -20.63
N GLY A 304 0.54 17.49 -20.16
CA GLY A 304 0.01 16.40 -19.35
C GLY A 304 -0.50 15.21 -20.16
N ILE A 305 -1.15 14.25 -19.50
CA ILE A 305 -1.50 12.94 -20.10
C ILE A 305 -2.62 13.03 -21.14
N PHE A 306 -3.37 14.13 -21.17
CA PHE A 306 -4.39 14.40 -22.18
C PHE A 306 -3.83 15.20 -23.37
N SER A 307 -2.51 15.41 -23.44
CA SER A 307 -1.90 16.09 -24.58
C SER A 307 -2.02 15.23 -25.84
N GLY A 308 -2.54 15.82 -26.92
CA GLY A 308 -2.76 15.12 -28.20
C GLY A 308 -4.11 14.38 -28.32
N ILE A 309 -5.04 14.58 -27.39
CA ILE A 309 -6.46 14.23 -27.54
C ILE A 309 -7.21 15.36 -28.26
#